data_AF-A0A349YHU3-F1
#
_entry.id   AF-A0A349YHU3-F1
#
_cell.length_a   1.000
_cell.length_b   1.000
_cell.length_c   1.000
_cell.angle_alpha   90.00
_cell.angle_beta   90.00
_cell.angle_gamma   90.00
#
_symmetry.space_group_name_H-M   'P 1'
#
loop_
_entity.id
_entity.type
_entity.pdbx_description
1 polymer ?
#
loop_
_entity_poly.entity_id
_entity_poly.type
_entity_poly.pdbx_seq_one_letter_code
_entity_poly.pdbx_strand_id
1 'polypeptide(L)'
;MIDTDSNILCLDRFVEFSEQMIMKGDYGREKINNVFIAVNTITYVITEVVASILEYYGFHSNIPEDYRSAFNMKNEFFMTKLAIASVKKRYLSSIKLREGNLMNPEKVDIKGFDFKKAATSDEVSKRFTDMAKRHILYTENIDVKALENELFDFRDEIINSIRNGEVRFLTIANAKELGAYKDPGSEQSVRGVVAWNLLNPQEQIELPSKVCMLKLTAFNEEDIEPLKMAHPAEYQIIKDKIFHDKTGMYVFKQKGGKLKSRGLQIIAIPMTSRIPDWIQPFIDYTSMVNGIMSPFKSVMDLLKGQYAKEGKTINAVSRKSDGLTNIIKF
;
A
#
# COMPACT_ATOMS: atom_id res chain seq x y z
N MET A 1 12.75 15.52 -11.41
CA MET A 1 11.91 14.31 -11.51
C MET A 1 10.76 14.62 -12.45
N ILE A 2 10.36 13.67 -13.32
CA ILE A 2 9.28 13.86 -14.29
C ILE A 2 8.11 12.97 -13.88
N ASP A 3 6.92 13.56 -13.73
CA ASP A 3 5.67 12.86 -13.44
C ASP A 3 4.59 13.25 -14.44
N THR A 4 4.28 12.36 -15.38
CA THR A 4 3.28 12.54 -16.46
C THR A 4 3.42 13.86 -17.24
N ASP A 5 2.88 14.95 -16.71
CA ASP A 5 2.78 16.30 -17.26
C ASP A 5 3.55 17.34 -16.42
N SER A 6 4.19 16.91 -15.33
CA SER A 6 4.83 17.76 -14.32
C SER A 6 6.33 17.49 -14.24
N ASN A 7 7.10 18.56 -14.06
CA ASN A 7 8.55 18.50 -13.79
C ASN A 7 8.86 19.09 -12.42
N ILE A 8 9.46 18.29 -11.55
CA ILE A 8 9.88 18.72 -10.21
C ILE A 8 11.38 18.98 -10.19
N LEU A 9 11.75 20.19 -9.79
CA LEU A 9 13.13 20.66 -9.70
C LEU A 9 13.64 20.55 -8.26
N CYS A 10 14.86 20.03 -8.11
CA CYS A 10 15.60 20.05 -6.84
C CYS A 10 16.48 21.30 -6.86
N LEU A 11 16.14 22.27 -6.01
CA LEU A 11 16.77 23.60 -5.99
C LEU A 11 17.68 23.81 -4.78
N ASP A 12 17.92 22.76 -3.97
CA ASP A 12 18.71 22.81 -2.74
C ASP A 12 20.09 23.44 -2.97
N ARG A 13 20.81 23.01 -4.01
CA ARG A 13 22.12 23.56 -4.35
C ARG A 13 22.09 25.04 -4.75
N PHE A 14 21.02 25.47 -5.42
CA PHE A 14 20.86 26.87 -5.78
C PHE A 14 20.57 27.74 -4.55
N VAL A 15 19.73 27.23 -3.64
CA VAL A 15 19.45 27.88 -2.35
C VAL A 15 20.73 27.97 -1.51
N GLU A 16 21.47 26.87 -1.36
CA GLU A 16 22.76 26.83 -0.65
C GLU A 16 23.75 27.84 -1.25
N PHE A 17 23.90 27.87 -2.57
CA PHE A 17 24.74 28.84 -3.26
C PHE A 17 24.30 30.28 -2.98
N SER A 18 23.00 30.55 -3.02
CA SER A 18 22.46 31.88 -2.74
C SER A 18 22.75 32.30 -1.30
N GLU A 19 22.53 31.41 -0.32
CA GLU A 19 22.79 31.66 1.09
C GLU A 19 24.29 31.88 1.37
N GLN A 20 25.18 31.12 0.74
CA GLN A 20 26.62 31.13 1.03
C GLN A 20 27.41 32.17 0.25
N MET A 21 27.03 32.44 -1.00
CA MET A 21 27.85 33.22 -1.95
C MET A 21 27.23 34.57 -2.31
N ILE A 22 25.91 34.72 -2.19
CA ILE A 22 25.19 35.94 -2.63
C ILE A 22 24.72 36.75 -1.42
N MET A 23 24.08 36.09 -0.45
CA MET A 23 23.53 36.74 0.72
C MET A 23 24.63 37.33 1.61
N LYS A 24 24.44 38.57 2.04
CA LYS A 24 25.36 39.29 2.93
C LYS A 24 24.89 39.34 4.39
N GLY A 25 23.79 38.67 4.70
CA GLY A 25 23.14 38.64 6.00
C GLY A 25 21.74 38.06 5.92
N ASP A 26 21.04 37.99 7.05
CA ASP A 26 19.66 37.49 7.14
C ASP A 26 18.61 38.53 6.71
N TYR A 27 19.01 39.80 6.59
CA TYR A 27 18.15 40.95 6.30
C TYR A 27 16.95 41.07 7.26
N GLY A 28 17.07 40.58 8.50
CA GLY A 28 16.03 40.65 9.53
C GLY A 28 14.78 39.78 9.26
N ARG A 29 14.89 38.75 8.40
CA ARG A 29 13.79 37.83 8.06
C ARG A 29 14.12 36.39 8.41
N GLU A 30 13.06 35.61 8.70
CA GLU A 30 13.19 34.17 8.92
C GLU A 30 13.82 33.45 7.71
N LYS A 31 14.62 32.41 7.99
CA LYS A 31 15.34 31.64 6.97
C LYS A 31 14.43 31.15 5.84
N ILE A 32 13.23 30.66 6.16
CA ILE A 32 12.30 30.15 5.15
C ILE A 32 11.88 31.23 4.12
N ASN A 33 11.80 32.49 4.52
CA ASN A 33 11.50 33.59 3.60
C ASN A 33 12.66 33.85 2.64
N ASN A 34 13.91 33.70 3.09
CA ASN A 34 15.08 33.75 2.20
C ASN A 34 15.05 32.61 1.18
N VAL A 35 14.71 31.39 1.61
CA VAL A 35 14.53 30.23 0.73
C VAL A 35 13.44 30.49 -0.33
N PHE A 36 12.29 31.02 0.08
CA PHE A 36 11.21 31.37 -0.85
C PHE A 36 11.63 32.40 -1.87
N ILE A 37 12.37 33.44 -1.47
CA ILE A 37 12.84 34.48 -2.40
C ILE A 37 13.81 33.87 -3.42
N ALA A 38 14.79 33.09 -2.97
CA ALA A 38 15.74 32.44 -3.86
C ALA A 38 15.02 31.53 -4.88
N VAL A 39 14.14 30.66 -4.40
CA VAL A 39 13.39 29.72 -5.25
C VAL A 39 12.47 30.46 -6.23
N ASN A 40 11.70 31.44 -5.77
CA ASN A 40 10.82 32.20 -6.67
C ASN A 40 11.62 32.93 -7.75
N THR A 41 12.77 33.53 -7.39
CA THR A 41 13.64 34.24 -8.34
C THR A 41 14.11 33.33 -9.46
N ILE A 42 14.65 32.14 -9.13
CA ILE A 42 15.11 31.21 -10.17
C ILE A 42 13.94 30.61 -10.96
N THR A 43 12.81 30.30 -10.31
CA THR A 43 11.65 29.75 -11.02
C THR A 43 11.04 30.75 -11.99
N TYR A 44 11.05 32.05 -11.67
CA TYR A 44 10.63 33.11 -12.61
C TYR A 44 11.46 33.07 -13.90
N VAL A 45 12.79 33.01 -13.78
CA VAL A 45 13.68 32.88 -14.94
C VAL A 45 13.41 31.58 -15.71
N ILE A 46 13.23 30.46 -15.00
CA ILE A 46 12.95 29.16 -15.63
C ILE A 46 11.61 29.19 -16.38
N THR A 47 10.58 29.85 -15.85
CA THR A 47 9.27 29.97 -16.52
C THR A 47 9.40 30.67 -17.87
N GLU A 48 10.14 31.77 -17.95
CA GLU A 48 10.38 32.48 -19.22
C GLU A 48 11.15 31.61 -20.24
N VAL A 49 12.16 30.87 -19.75
CA VAL A 49 12.93 29.95 -20.59
C VAL A 49 12.03 28.81 -21.11
N VAL A 50 11.19 28.23 -20.26
CA VAL A 50 10.25 27.17 -20.65
C VAL A 50 9.24 27.68 -21.66
N ALA A 51 8.66 28.87 -21.46
CA ALA A 51 7.75 29.47 -22.43
C ALA A 51 8.41 29.64 -23.81
N SER A 52 9.67 30.12 -23.84
CA SER A 52 10.44 30.24 -25.08
C SER A 52 10.70 28.89 -25.76
N ILE A 53 10.99 27.84 -24.98
CA ILE A 53 11.19 26.48 -25.50
C ILE A 53 9.90 25.91 -26.07
N LEU A 54 8.76 26.12 -25.41
CA LEU A 54 7.46 25.64 -25.86
C LEU A 54 7.00 26.36 -27.13
N GLU A 55 7.25 27.67 -27.24
CA GLU A 55 7.00 28.43 -28.47
C GLU A 55 7.84 27.88 -29.63
N TYR A 56 9.13 27.66 -29.40
CA TYR A 56 10.03 27.06 -30.39
C TYR A 56 9.58 25.65 -30.80
N TYR A 57 9.16 24.84 -29.83
CA TYR A 57 8.58 23.51 -30.09
C TYR A 57 7.30 23.61 -30.95
N GLY A 58 6.41 24.54 -30.64
CA GLY A 58 5.19 24.78 -31.41
C GLY A 58 5.48 25.19 -32.85
N PHE A 59 6.45 26.08 -33.05
CA PHE A 59 6.92 26.49 -34.37
C PHE A 59 7.44 25.29 -35.19
N HIS A 60 8.36 24.49 -34.63
CA HIS A 60 8.92 23.34 -35.33
C HIS A 60 7.97 22.16 -35.50
N SER A 61 6.89 22.13 -34.73
CA SER A 61 5.81 21.15 -34.88
C SER A 61 4.72 21.62 -35.86
N ASN A 62 4.93 22.73 -36.57
CA ASN A 62 3.99 23.35 -37.51
C ASN A 62 2.63 23.70 -36.89
N ILE A 63 2.62 24.05 -35.60
CA ILE A 63 1.42 24.49 -34.92
C ILE A 63 1.16 25.96 -35.29
N PRO A 64 -0.07 26.34 -35.68
CA PRO A 64 -0.36 27.75 -36.00
C PRO A 64 -0.13 28.63 -34.78
N GLU A 65 0.40 29.84 -35.01
CA GLU A 65 0.82 30.77 -33.96
C GLU A 65 -0.27 31.03 -32.91
N ASP A 66 -1.52 31.22 -33.35
CA ASP A 66 -2.69 31.42 -32.48
C ASP A 66 -2.91 30.30 -31.44
N TYR A 67 -2.42 29.09 -31.70
CA TYR A 67 -2.56 27.94 -30.81
C TYR A 67 -1.31 27.64 -29.98
N ARG A 68 -0.16 28.26 -30.26
CA ARG A 68 1.09 27.93 -29.55
C ARG A 68 1.09 28.36 -28.09
N SER A 69 0.40 29.48 -27.79
CA SER A 69 0.21 29.95 -26.41
C SER A 69 -0.56 28.96 -25.51
N ALA A 70 -1.23 27.96 -26.09
CA ALA A 70 -1.87 26.89 -25.34
C ALA A 70 -0.86 25.94 -24.66
N PHE A 71 0.39 25.89 -25.13
CA PHE A 71 1.47 25.16 -24.45
C PHE A 71 2.04 26.03 -23.35
N ASN A 72 1.71 25.72 -22.10
CA ASN A 72 2.22 26.43 -20.94
C ASN A 72 2.54 25.46 -19.81
N MET A 73 3.56 25.77 -19.01
CA MET A 73 3.87 25.08 -17.77
C MET A 73 3.70 26.03 -16.59
N LYS A 74 2.75 25.72 -15.72
CA LYS A 74 2.48 26.50 -14.51
C LYS A 74 3.42 26.09 -13.39
N ASN A 75 3.96 27.06 -12.67
CA ASN A 75 4.60 26.82 -11.37
C ASN A 75 3.50 26.59 -10.31
N GLU A 76 3.21 25.32 -9.99
CA GLU A 76 2.08 24.98 -9.12
C GLU A 76 2.47 24.78 -7.64
N PHE A 77 3.60 24.12 -7.37
CA PHE A 77 3.89 23.63 -6.01
C PHE A 77 5.28 24.01 -5.52
N PHE A 78 5.35 24.37 -4.24
CA PHE A 78 6.60 24.38 -3.48
C PHE A 78 6.59 23.26 -2.45
N MET A 79 7.55 22.34 -2.58
CA MET A 79 7.72 21.20 -1.68
C MET A 79 8.93 21.44 -0.76
N THR A 80 8.73 21.41 0.55
CA THR A 80 9.81 21.55 1.54
C THR A 80 10.64 20.28 1.66
N LYS A 81 10.02 19.13 1.38
CA LYS A 81 10.70 17.85 1.31
C LYS A 81 10.07 16.96 0.26
N LEU A 82 10.93 16.20 -0.44
CA LEU A 82 10.54 15.23 -1.44
C LEU A 82 11.42 13.98 -1.28
N ALA A 83 10.81 12.85 -0.95
CA ALA A 83 11.46 11.54 -0.94
C ALA A 83 10.98 10.74 -2.16
N ILE A 84 11.91 10.34 -3.03
CA ILE A 84 11.60 9.71 -4.33
C ILE A 84 12.04 8.25 -4.31
N ALA A 85 11.15 7.34 -4.71
CA ALA A 85 11.50 5.94 -4.88
C ALA A 85 12.16 5.65 -6.23
N SER A 86 12.86 4.53 -6.31
CA SER A 86 13.47 4.03 -7.54
C SER A 86 12.45 3.68 -8.63
N VAL A 87 11.18 3.48 -8.25
CA VAL A 87 10.08 3.18 -9.16
C VAL A 87 9.39 4.47 -9.61
N LYS A 88 9.05 4.54 -10.90
CA LYS A 88 8.33 5.69 -11.47
C LYS A 88 7.06 6.03 -10.69
N LYS A 89 6.76 7.33 -10.58
CA LYS A 89 5.55 7.89 -9.94
C LYS A 89 5.38 7.53 -8.46
N ARG A 90 6.47 7.18 -7.77
CA ARG A 90 6.47 6.91 -6.32
C ARG A 90 7.25 7.97 -5.58
N TYR A 91 6.55 8.83 -4.86
CA TYR A 91 7.16 9.85 -4.02
C TYR A 91 6.27 10.24 -2.83
N LEU A 92 6.94 10.69 -1.78
CA LEU A 92 6.35 11.31 -0.60
C LEU A 92 6.78 12.77 -0.61
N SER A 93 5.87 13.71 -0.46
CA SER A 93 6.21 15.12 -0.39
C SER A 93 5.43 15.88 0.67
N SER A 94 6.06 16.95 1.15
CA SER A 94 5.43 17.95 2.02
C SER A 94 5.28 19.25 1.23
N ILE A 95 4.05 19.65 0.96
CA ILE A 95 3.69 20.81 0.13
C ILE A 95 3.39 21.98 1.06
N LYS A 96 4.17 23.06 0.91
CA LYS A 96 4.04 24.30 1.68
C LYS A 96 3.37 25.42 0.91
N LEU A 97 3.53 25.48 -0.41
CA LEU A 97 2.79 26.41 -1.27
C LEU A 97 2.08 25.67 -2.40
N ARG A 98 0.87 26.14 -2.70
CA ARG A 98 0.15 25.80 -3.93
C ARG A 98 -0.34 27.07 -4.60
N GLU A 99 0.18 27.37 -5.78
CA GLU A 99 -0.19 28.55 -6.57
C GLU A 99 -0.13 29.86 -5.75
N GLY A 100 0.93 30.01 -4.94
CA GLY A 100 1.12 31.16 -4.05
C GLY A 100 0.36 31.09 -2.72
N ASN A 101 -0.55 30.14 -2.52
CA ASN A 101 -1.26 29.96 -1.25
C ASN A 101 -0.43 29.15 -0.26
N LEU A 102 -0.22 29.70 0.93
CA LEU A 102 0.48 29.04 2.03
C LEU A 102 -0.39 27.96 2.68
N MET A 103 0.16 26.75 2.75
CA MET A 103 -0.45 25.60 3.41
C MET A 103 0.09 25.52 4.85
N ASN A 104 -0.80 25.72 5.83
CA ASN A 104 -0.46 25.60 7.24
C ASN A 104 -1.50 24.74 7.99
N PRO A 105 -1.15 23.52 8.46
CA PRO A 105 0.14 22.85 8.29
C PRO A 105 0.40 22.43 6.83
N GLU A 106 1.63 22.00 6.55
CA GLU A 106 2.02 21.50 5.22
C GLU A 106 1.18 20.30 4.80
N LYS A 107 0.75 20.31 3.54
CA LYS A 107 -0.04 19.21 2.98
C LYS A 107 0.88 18.08 2.57
N VAL A 108 0.66 16.92 3.15
CA VAL A 108 1.35 15.69 2.75
C VAL A 108 0.72 15.12 1.49
N ASP A 109 1.55 14.84 0.49
CA ASP A 109 1.15 14.17 -0.74
C ASP A 109 1.95 12.87 -0.92
N ILE A 110 1.23 11.78 -1.21
CA ILE A 110 1.76 10.42 -1.30
C ILE A 110 1.27 9.83 -2.61
N LYS A 111 2.20 9.57 -3.53
CA LYS A 111 1.87 9.05 -4.86
C LYS A 111 2.47 7.67 -5.09
N GLY A 112 1.69 6.79 -5.70
CA GLY A 112 2.13 5.49 -6.19
C GLY A 112 2.46 4.41 -5.13
N PHE A 113 2.37 4.73 -3.84
CA PHE A 113 2.62 3.77 -2.76
C PHE A 113 1.45 2.81 -2.57
N ASP A 114 1.78 1.54 -2.30
CA ASP A 114 0.78 0.47 -2.27
C ASP A 114 -0.18 0.59 -1.09
N PHE A 115 0.22 1.20 0.03
CA PHE A 115 -0.67 1.45 1.18
C PHE A 115 -1.75 2.50 0.93
N LYS A 116 -1.76 3.14 -0.25
CA LYS A 116 -2.83 4.03 -0.72
C LYS A 116 -3.83 3.34 -1.64
N LYS A 117 -3.63 2.05 -1.96
CA LYS A 117 -4.56 1.27 -2.78
C LYS A 117 -5.76 0.81 -1.96
N ALA A 118 -6.89 0.63 -2.63
CA ALA A 118 -8.16 0.20 -2.02
C ALA A 118 -8.13 -1.19 -1.34
N ALA A 119 -7.08 -1.99 -1.55
CA ALA A 119 -6.91 -3.28 -0.88
C ALA A 119 -6.34 -3.17 0.54
N THR A 120 -5.71 -2.05 0.86
CA THR A 120 -5.22 -1.76 2.22
C THR A 120 -6.36 -1.16 3.03
N SER A 121 -6.55 -1.60 4.28
CA SER A 121 -7.58 -0.99 5.14
C SER A 121 -7.25 0.47 5.46
N ASP A 122 -8.28 1.25 5.77
CA ASP A 122 -8.13 2.67 6.06
C ASP A 122 -7.24 2.90 7.29
N GLU A 123 -7.36 2.04 8.31
CA GLU A 123 -6.55 2.06 9.51
C GLU A 123 -5.07 1.82 9.20
N VAL A 124 -4.75 0.82 8.37
CA VAL A 124 -3.39 0.51 7.95
C VAL A 124 -2.84 1.65 7.08
N SER A 125 -3.64 2.17 6.15
CA SER A 125 -3.26 3.30 5.29
C SER A 125 -2.94 4.54 6.13
N LYS A 126 -3.77 4.83 7.13
CA LYS A 126 -3.59 5.94 8.07
C LYS A 126 -2.32 5.75 8.89
N ARG A 127 -2.12 4.59 9.50
CA ARG A 127 -0.94 4.26 10.32
C ARG A 127 0.35 4.47 9.52
N PHE A 128 0.42 3.93 8.31
CA PHE A 128 1.58 4.10 7.43
C PHE A 128 1.77 5.53 6.95
N THR A 129 0.68 6.25 6.68
CA THR A 129 0.76 7.69 6.35
C THR A 129 1.35 8.48 7.50
N ASP A 130 0.93 8.20 8.73
CA ASP A 130 1.41 8.92 9.92
C ASP A 130 2.86 8.58 10.25
N MET A 131 3.28 7.32 10.06
CA MET A 131 4.70 6.92 10.12
C MET A 131 5.55 7.68 9.09
N ALA A 132 5.11 7.72 7.82
CA ALA A 132 5.83 8.45 6.77
C ALA A 132 5.90 9.96 7.05
N LYS A 133 4.83 10.54 7.60
CA LYS A 133 4.84 11.94 8.04
C LYS A 133 5.89 12.19 9.12
N ARG A 134 5.84 11.41 10.18
CA ARG A 134 6.66 11.62 11.39
C ARG A 134 8.14 11.35 11.13
N HIS A 135 8.46 10.24 10.49
CA HIS A 135 9.83 9.74 10.36
C HIS A 135 10.53 10.16 9.07
N ILE A 136 9.81 10.73 8.10
CA ILE A 136 10.39 11.14 6.82
C ILE A 136 10.09 12.60 6.53
N LEU A 137 8.81 12.97 6.46
CA LEU A 137 8.41 14.29 5.93
C LEU A 137 8.65 15.44 6.91
N TYR A 138 8.32 15.26 8.19
CA TYR A 138 8.38 16.33 9.19
C TYR A 138 9.61 16.29 10.09
N THR A 139 10.38 15.20 10.09
CA THR A 139 11.63 15.14 10.85
C THR A 139 12.75 15.91 10.14
N GLU A 140 13.63 16.59 10.88
CA GLU A 140 14.86 17.15 10.29
C GLU A 140 15.86 16.04 9.95
N ASN A 141 15.98 15.04 10.83
CA ASN A 141 16.89 13.91 10.69
C ASN A 141 16.09 12.60 10.65
N ILE A 142 16.30 11.81 9.61
CA ILE A 142 15.60 10.52 9.47
C ILE A 142 16.24 9.51 10.42
N ASP A 143 15.44 9.03 11.39
CA ASP A 143 15.81 7.93 12.27
C ASP A 143 15.13 6.64 11.79
N VAL A 144 15.88 5.86 11.01
CA VAL A 144 15.40 4.59 10.45
C VAL A 144 15.08 3.58 11.56
N LYS A 145 15.84 3.59 12.66
CA LYS A 145 15.67 2.64 13.76
C LYS A 145 14.38 2.93 14.53
N ALA A 146 14.06 4.21 14.75
CA ALA A 146 12.79 4.60 15.36
C ALA A 146 11.58 4.16 14.51
N LEU A 147 11.67 4.30 13.17
CA LEU A 147 10.65 3.82 12.26
C LEU A 147 10.52 2.29 12.29
N GLU A 148 11.63 1.56 12.30
CA GLU A 148 11.64 0.10 12.41
C GLU A 148 10.98 -0.38 13.71
N ASN A 149 11.31 0.23 14.85
CA ASN A 149 10.68 -0.09 16.12
C ASN A 149 9.15 0.12 16.08
N GLU A 150 8.68 1.24 15.50
CA GLU A 150 7.24 1.48 15.39
C GLU A 150 6.54 0.47 14.45
N LEU A 151 7.24 -0.03 13.43
CA LEU A 151 6.74 -1.11 12.57
C LEU A 151 6.67 -2.44 13.32
N PHE A 152 7.61 -2.72 14.23
CA PHE A 152 7.54 -3.90 15.11
C PHE A 152 6.37 -3.80 16.09
N ASP A 153 6.19 -2.65 16.73
CA ASP A 153 5.04 -2.41 17.62
C ASP A 153 3.71 -2.59 16.86
N PHE A 154 3.65 -2.07 15.63
CA PHE A 154 2.45 -2.22 14.80
C PHE A 154 2.21 -3.67 14.36
N ARG A 155 3.27 -4.45 14.09
CA ARG A 155 3.16 -5.89 13.86
C ARG A 155 2.50 -6.60 15.04
N ASP A 156 2.91 -6.28 16.27
CA ASP A 156 2.34 -6.89 17.47
C ASP A 156 0.89 -6.44 17.69
N GLU A 157 0.58 -5.18 17.41
CA GLU A 157 -0.79 -4.67 17.42
C GLU A 157 -1.70 -5.43 16.43
N ILE A 158 -1.23 -5.70 15.22
CA ILE A 158 -1.97 -6.48 14.21
C ILE A 158 -2.25 -7.89 14.74
N ILE A 159 -1.25 -8.57 15.31
CA ILE A 159 -1.40 -9.92 15.84
C ILE A 159 -2.45 -9.93 16.96
N ASN A 160 -2.37 -8.98 17.89
CA ASN A 160 -3.30 -8.89 19.01
C ASN A 160 -4.73 -8.57 18.54
N SER A 161 -4.89 -7.68 17.56
CA SER A 161 -6.18 -7.36 16.95
C SER A 161 -6.85 -8.59 16.34
N ILE A 162 -6.09 -9.39 15.56
CA ILE A 162 -6.59 -10.63 14.95
C ILE A 162 -6.96 -11.67 16.02
N ARG A 163 -6.14 -11.82 17.07
CA ARG A 163 -6.43 -12.72 18.22
C ARG A 163 -7.69 -12.33 18.97
N ASN A 164 -7.94 -11.03 19.08
CA ASN A 164 -9.16 -10.49 19.69
C ASN A 164 -10.37 -10.54 18.74
N GLY A 165 -10.21 -11.11 17.55
CA GLY A 165 -11.25 -11.31 16.57
C GLY A 165 -11.66 -10.05 15.81
N GLU A 166 -10.80 -9.04 15.75
CA GLU A 166 -11.06 -7.80 15.03
C GLU A 166 -10.64 -7.91 13.56
N VAL A 167 -11.35 -7.19 12.68
CA VAL A 167 -11.09 -7.21 11.23
C VAL A 167 -10.42 -5.94 10.69
N ARG A 168 -10.21 -4.92 11.53
CA ARG A 168 -9.81 -3.55 11.15
C ARG A 168 -8.49 -3.43 10.37
N PHE A 169 -7.59 -4.41 10.51
CA PHE A 169 -6.32 -4.43 9.78
C PHE A 169 -6.30 -5.40 8.61
N LEU A 170 -7.33 -6.22 8.44
CA LEU A 170 -7.36 -7.22 7.38
C LEU A 170 -7.38 -6.56 6.00
N THR A 171 -6.74 -7.22 5.04
CA THR A 171 -6.75 -6.78 3.63
C THR A 171 -8.18 -6.78 3.10
N ILE A 172 -8.56 -5.71 2.41
CA ILE A 172 -9.87 -5.56 1.79
C ILE A 172 -9.81 -6.14 0.37
N ALA A 173 -10.82 -6.91 -0.01
CA ALA A 173 -11.00 -7.36 -1.38
C ALA A 173 -12.40 -7.02 -1.90
N ASN A 174 -12.48 -6.75 -3.20
CA ASN A 174 -13.76 -6.65 -3.91
C ASN A 174 -14.07 -8.03 -4.49
N ALA A 175 -15.09 -8.70 -3.94
CA ALA A 175 -15.64 -9.92 -4.50
C ALA A 175 -16.69 -9.55 -5.55
N LYS A 176 -16.43 -9.87 -6.83
CA LYS A 176 -17.38 -9.65 -7.92
C LYS A 176 -18.32 -10.86 -8.05
N GLU A 177 -19.38 -10.70 -8.82
CA GLU A 177 -20.26 -11.81 -9.18
C GLU A 177 -19.51 -12.97 -9.86
N LEU A 178 -20.01 -14.19 -9.66
CA LEU A 178 -19.42 -15.41 -10.21
C LEU A 178 -19.28 -15.34 -11.74
N GLY A 179 -20.29 -14.79 -12.43
CA GLY A 179 -20.30 -14.66 -13.88
C GLY A 179 -19.21 -13.75 -14.46
N ALA A 180 -18.57 -12.92 -13.62
CA ALA A 180 -17.47 -12.06 -14.03
C ALA A 180 -16.15 -12.84 -14.26
N TYR A 181 -16.08 -14.11 -13.84
CA TYR A 181 -14.85 -14.91 -13.86
C TYR A 181 -15.00 -16.18 -14.69
N LYS A 182 -13.96 -16.50 -15.47
CA LYS A 182 -13.87 -17.76 -16.22
C LYS A 182 -13.73 -18.97 -15.28
N ASP A 183 -12.99 -18.81 -14.18
CA ASP A 183 -12.84 -19.80 -13.12
C ASP A 183 -13.02 -19.10 -11.76
N PRO A 184 -14.26 -19.00 -11.25
CA PRO A 184 -14.54 -18.36 -9.96
C PRO A 184 -13.79 -19.03 -8.80
N GLY A 185 -13.54 -20.33 -8.90
CA GLY A 185 -12.76 -21.09 -7.92
C GLY A 185 -11.27 -20.73 -7.91
N SER A 186 -10.76 -19.98 -8.88
CA SER A 186 -9.38 -19.45 -8.82
C SER A 186 -9.29 -18.17 -7.99
N GLU A 187 -10.37 -17.39 -7.90
CA GLU A 187 -10.42 -16.09 -7.26
C GLU A 187 -10.59 -16.18 -5.75
N GLN A 188 -9.64 -15.61 -5.01
CA GLN A 188 -9.58 -15.75 -3.56
C GLN A 188 -10.76 -15.08 -2.84
N SER A 189 -11.19 -13.90 -3.30
CA SER A 189 -12.31 -13.16 -2.71
C SER A 189 -13.62 -13.91 -2.87
N VAL A 190 -13.87 -14.49 -4.05
CA VAL A 190 -15.04 -15.31 -4.34
C VAL A 190 -15.05 -16.58 -3.49
N ARG A 191 -13.95 -17.34 -3.47
CA ARG A 191 -13.85 -18.53 -2.60
C ARG A 191 -14.07 -18.17 -1.14
N GLY A 192 -13.48 -17.07 -0.68
CA GLY A 192 -13.67 -16.61 0.70
C GLY A 192 -15.13 -16.34 1.05
N VAL A 193 -15.88 -15.70 0.15
CA VAL A 193 -17.32 -15.43 0.33
C VAL A 193 -18.14 -16.72 0.35
N VAL A 194 -17.87 -17.64 -0.58
CA VAL A 194 -18.56 -18.94 -0.61
C VAL A 194 -18.31 -19.72 0.68
N ALA A 195 -17.06 -19.74 1.17
CA ALA A 195 -16.72 -20.39 2.43
C ALA A 195 -17.49 -19.77 3.61
N TRP A 196 -17.52 -18.43 3.68
CA TRP A 196 -18.26 -17.73 4.71
C TRP A 196 -19.75 -18.07 4.70
N ASN A 197 -20.41 -18.01 3.54
CA ASN A 197 -21.84 -18.27 3.43
C ASN A 197 -22.22 -19.72 3.77
N LEU A 198 -21.32 -20.68 3.49
CA LEU A 198 -21.51 -22.08 3.88
C LEU A 198 -21.46 -22.25 5.41
N LEU A 199 -20.56 -21.51 6.07
CA LEU A 199 -20.32 -21.61 7.52
C LEU A 199 -21.23 -20.70 8.35
N ASN A 200 -21.72 -19.61 7.77
CA ASN A 200 -22.54 -18.60 8.43
C ASN A 200 -23.81 -18.33 7.59
N PRO A 201 -24.71 -19.30 7.46
CA PRO A 201 -25.88 -19.19 6.59
C PRO A 201 -26.87 -18.09 7.02
N GLN A 202 -26.76 -17.60 8.25
CA GLN A 202 -27.59 -16.51 8.80
C GLN A 202 -27.04 -15.11 8.50
N GLU A 203 -25.76 -15.00 8.15
CA GLU A 203 -25.06 -13.73 7.87
C GLU A 203 -24.36 -13.80 6.52
N GLN A 204 -25.12 -14.09 5.47
CA GLN A 204 -24.54 -14.28 4.14
C GLN A 204 -24.01 -12.97 3.55
N ILE A 205 -22.90 -13.08 2.84
CA ILE A 205 -22.36 -12.02 1.99
C ILE A 205 -22.98 -12.18 0.60
N GLU A 206 -23.72 -11.17 0.17
CA GLU A 206 -24.20 -11.06 -1.21
C GLU A 206 -23.10 -10.47 -2.11
N LEU A 207 -23.02 -10.96 -3.35
CA LEU A 207 -22.09 -10.44 -4.35
C LEU A 207 -22.79 -9.42 -5.26
N PRO A 208 -22.11 -8.37 -5.74
CA PRO A 208 -20.73 -8.00 -5.42
C PRO A 208 -20.61 -7.30 -4.06
N SER A 209 -19.50 -7.54 -3.33
CA SER A 209 -19.29 -6.92 -2.02
C SER A 209 -17.81 -6.69 -1.70
N LYS A 210 -17.57 -5.76 -0.76
CA LYS A 210 -16.27 -5.52 -0.14
C LYS A 210 -16.17 -6.33 1.15
N VAL A 211 -15.09 -7.09 1.26
CA VAL A 211 -14.90 -8.04 2.36
C VAL A 211 -13.49 -7.97 2.90
N CYS A 212 -13.34 -8.32 4.18
CA CYS A 212 -12.05 -8.52 4.83
C CYS A 212 -11.56 -9.93 4.55
N MET A 213 -10.31 -10.08 4.14
CA MET A 213 -9.73 -11.38 3.78
C MET A 213 -8.90 -11.94 4.95
N LEU A 214 -9.22 -13.17 5.38
CA LEU A 214 -8.47 -13.88 6.41
C LEU A 214 -7.85 -15.16 5.83
N LYS A 215 -6.51 -15.25 5.88
CA LYS A 215 -5.75 -16.40 5.39
C LYS A 215 -5.59 -17.45 6.49
N LEU A 216 -5.67 -18.71 6.06
CA LEU A 216 -5.71 -19.86 6.94
C LEU A 216 -4.66 -20.89 6.54
N THR A 217 -4.38 -21.79 7.48
CA THR A 217 -3.49 -22.95 7.36
C THR A 217 -4.24 -24.27 7.16
N ALA A 218 -5.54 -24.25 6.88
CA ALA A 218 -6.35 -25.44 6.60
C ALA A 218 -6.21 -25.85 5.12
N PHE A 219 -5.10 -26.49 4.77
CA PHE A 219 -4.78 -26.91 3.40
C PHE A 219 -5.36 -28.27 3.04
N ASN A 220 -5.38 -29.18 4.02
CA ASN A 220 -5.80 -30.56 3.91
C ASN A 220 -6.83 -30.89 5.01
N GLU A 221 -7.53 -32.01 4.87
CA GLU A 221 -8.56 -32.44 5.83
C GLU A 221 -7.98 -32.69 7.24
N GLU A 222 -6.76 -33.21 7.33
CA GLU A 222 -6.05 -33.43 8.59
C GLU A 222 -5.83 -32.12 9.37
N ASP A 223 -5.68 -30.98 8.67
CA ASP A 223 -5.43 -29.70 9.31
C ASP A 223 -6.64 -29.20 10.11
N ILE A 224 -7.84 -29.70 9.83
CA ILE A 224 -9.08 -29.29 10.52
C ILE A 224 -9.54 -30.28 11.60
N GLU A 225 -8.82 -31.38 11.84
CA GLU A 225 -9.18 -32.36 12.87
C GLU A 225 -9.43 -31.77 14.27
N PRO A 226 -8.72 -30.71 14.73
CA PRO A 226 -9.04 -30.07 16.00
C PRO A 226 -10.49 -29.55 16.11
N LEU A 227 -11.15 -29.22 14.98
CA LEU A 227 -12.56 -28.79 14.97
C LEU A 227 -13.52 -29.93 15.29
N LYS A 228 -13.16 -31.18 15.03
CA LYS A 228 -14.07 -32.33 15.16
C LYS A 228 -14.71 -32.45 16.54
N MET A 229 -13.94 -32.12 17.59
CA MET A 229 -14.41 -32.12 18.97
C MET A 229 -14.91 -30.75 19.42
N ALA A 230 -14.22 -29.66 19.05
CA ALA A 230 -14.53 -28.31 19.55
C ALA A 230 -15.73 -27.66 18.84
N HIS A 231 -15.88 -27.91 17.54
CA HIS A 231 -16.81 -27.25 16.63
C HIS A 231 -17.28 -28.26 15.54
N PRO A 232 -18.05 -29.30 15.93
CA PRO A 232 -18.37 -30.42 15.05
C PRO A 232 -19.24 -30.04 13.84
N ALA A 233 -20.06 -29.00 13.96
CA ALA A 233 -20.90 -28.52 12.86
C ALA A 233 -20.04 -27.90 11.75
N GLU A 234 -19.12 -27.01 12.11
CA GLU A 234 -18.17 -26.38 11.21
C GLU A 234 -17.25 -27.42 10.57
N TYR A 235 -16.73 -28.38 11.35
CA TYR A 235 -15.93 -29.49 10.83
C TYR A 235 -16.66 -30.24 9.71
N GLN A 236 -17.92 -30.61 9.93
CA GLN A 236 -18.70 -31.37 8.95
C GLN A 236 -18.95 -30.56 7.67
N ILE A 237 -19.27 -29.27 7.81
CA ILE A 237 -19.46 -28.36 6.66
C ILE A 237 -18.17 -28.24 5.85
N ILE A 238 -17.02 -28.01 6.50
CA ILE A 238 -15.74 -27.84 5.80
C ILE A 238 -15.36 -29.15 5.10
N LYS A 239 -15.49 -30.30 5.78
CA LYS A 239 -15.21 -31.60 5.20
C LYS A 239 -16.06 -31.86 3.95
N ASP A 240 -17.37 -31.71 4.05
CA ASP A 240 -18.28 -32.08 2.96
C ASP A 240 -18.34 -31.05 1.83
N LYS A 241 -18.33 -29.77 2.17
CA LYS A 241 -18.58 -28.68 1.20
C LYS A 241 -17.31 -28.04 0.67
N ILE A 242 -16.16 -28.23 1.32
CA ILE A 242 -14.88 -27.67 0.88
C ILE A 242 -13.92 -28.78 0.44
N PHE A 243 -13.62 -29.75 1.31
CA PHE A 243 -12.66 -30.81 0.96
C PHE A 243 -13.24 -31.85 0.00
N HIS A 244 -14.55 -32.11 0.08
CA HIS A 244 -15.30 -32.99 -0.83
C HIS A 244 -16.24 -32.24 -1.78
N ASP A 245 -15.91 -30.98 -2.08
CA ASP A 245 -16.66 -30.15 -3.03
C ASP A 245 -16.84 -30.85 -4.40
N LYS A 246 -18.06 -30.75 -4.94
CA LYS A 246 -18.42 -31.29 -6.27
C LYS A 246 -18.72 -30.20 -7.29
N THR A 247 -18.75 -28.93 -6.86
CA THR A 247 -19.10 -27.78 -7.72
C THR A 247 -17.92 -27.29 -8.56
N GLY A 248 -16.69 -27.64 -8.17
CA GLY A 248 -15.47 -27.17 -8.83
C GLY A 248 -14.85 -25.94 -8.16
N MET A 249 -15.49 -25.39 -7.13
CA MET A 249 -15.03 -24.21 -6.40
C MET A 249 -13.75 -24.46 -5.61
N TYR A 250 -13.66 -25.62 -4.95
CA TYR A 250 -12.55 -25.99 -4.08
C TYR A 250 -11.80 -27.22 -4.58
N VAL A 251 -12.50 -28.19 -5.17
CA VAL A 251 -11.89 -29.40 -5.74
C VAL A 251 -11.98 -29.32 -7.25
N PHE A 252 -10.84 -29.33 -7.92
CA PHE A 252 -10.76 -29.17 -9.37
C PHE A 252 -9.85 -30.22 -10.01
N LYS A 253 -10.12 -30.53 -11.29
CA LYS A 253 -9.33 -31.47 -12.08
C LYS A 253 -8.16 -30.75 -12.74
N GLN A 254 -6.94 -31.21 -12.49
CA GLN A 254 -5.75 -30.66 -13.14
C GLN A 254 -5.59 -31.18 -14.58
N LYS A 255 -4.68 -30.57 -15.36
CA LYS A 255 -4.32 -30.99 -16.73
C LYS A 255 -3.84 -32.46 -16.85
N GLY A 256 -3.52 -33.13 -15.74
CA GLY A 256 -3.17 -34.56 -15.69
C GLY A 256 -4.27 -35.49 -15.15
N GLY A 257 -5.52 -35.00 -15.05
CA GLY A 257 -6.67 -35.81 -14.62
C GLY A 257 -6.81 -36.03 -13.11
N LYS A 258 -5.78 -35.75 -12.31
CA LYS A 258 -5.83 -35.81 -10.84
C LYS A 258 -6.70 -34.69 -10.28
N LEU A 259 -7.54 -35.03 -9.30
CA LEU A 259 -8.27 -34.07 -8.49
C LEU A 259 -7.31 -33.42 -7.50
N LYS A 260 -7.43 -32.10 -7.32
CA LYS A 260 -6.70 -31.34 -6.32
C LYS A 260 -7.68 -30.47 -5.54
N SER A 261 -7.58 -30.51 -4.23
CA SER A 261 -8.28 -29.57 -3.36
C SER A 261 -7.45 -28.30 -3.16
N ARG A 262 -8.14 -27.16 -3.09
CA ARG A 262 -7.58 -25.90 -2.62
C ARG A 262 -7.62 -25.77 -1.11
N GLY A 263 -8.41 -26.58 -0.41
CA GLY A 263 -8.64 -26.45 1.04
C GLY A 263 -9.29 -25.14 1.45
N LEU A 264 -9.55 -24.99 2.75
CA LEU A 264 -10.03 -23.75 3.35
C LEU A 264 -8.82 -22.83 3.64
N GLN A 265 -8.16 -22.38 2.58
CA GLN A 265 -6.97 -21.52 2.70
C GLN A 265 -7.30 -20.05 3.01
N ILE A 266 -8.55 -19.65 2.79
CA ILE A 266 -8.98 -18.26 2.90
C ILE A 266 -10.48 -18.21 3.18
N ILE A 267 -10.90 -17.29 4.03
CA ILE A 267 -12.29 -16.95 4.27
C ILE A 267 -12.47 -15.44 4.12
N ALA A 268 -13.63 -15.02 3.62
CA ALA A 268 -14.03 -13.61 3.60
C ALA A 268 -14.86 -13.33 4.85
N ILE A 269 -14.69 -12.16 5.45
CA ILE A 269 -15.44 -11.73 6.63
C ILE A 269 -16.11 -10.39 6.28
N PRO A 270 -17.41 -10.21 6.56
CA PRO A 270 -18.06 -8.90 6.40
C PRO A 270 -17.32 -7.85 7.23
N MET A 271 -17.20 -6.62 6.72
CA MET A 271 -16.46 -5.55 7.41
C MET A 271 -17.07 -5.18 8.77
N THR A 272 -18.35 -5.48 8.99
CA THR A 272 -19.10 -5.24 10.23
C THR A 272 -19.06 -6.40 11.21
N SER A 273 -18.54 -7.56 10.80
CA SER A 273 -18.50 -8.77 11.62
C SER A 273 -17.16 -8.91 12.33
N ARG A 274 -17.08 -9.91 13.21
CA ARG A 274 -15.85 -10.30 13.92
C ARG A 274 -15.31 -11.62 13.36
N ILE A 275 -14.03 -11.87 13.57
CA ILE A 275 -13.42 -13.16 13.28
C ILE A 275 -14.00 -14.20 14.26
N PRO A 276 -14.62 -15.30 13.77
CA PRO A 276 -15.18 -16.33 14.64
C PRO A 276 -14.10 -17.06 15.47
N ASP A 277 -14.42 -17.40 16.71
CA ASP A 277 -13.47 -18.08 17.61
C ASP A 277 -13.01 -19.44 17.08
N TRP A 278 -13.91 -20.18 16.41
CA TRP A 278 -13.60 -21.50 15.87
C TRP A 278 -12.47 -21.48 14.85
N ILE A 279 -12.25 -20.35 14.16
CA ILE A 279 -11.26 -20.25 13.09
C ILE A 279 -9.85 -19.92 13.61
N GLN A 280 -9.75 -19.44 14.85
CA GLN A 280 -8.51 -18.97 15.47
C GLN A 280 -7.33 -19.96 15.38
N PRO A 281 -7.51 -21.28 15.60
CA PRO A 281 -6.42 -22.24 15.53
C PRO A 281 -5.78 -22.38 14.14
N PHE A 282 -6.49 -21.96 13.09
CA PHE A 282 -6.08 -22.13 11.71
C PHE A 282 -5.63 -20.83 11.05
N ILE A 283 -5.56 -19.72 11.78
CA ILE A 283 -5.14 -18.44 11.20
C ILE A 283 -3.65 -18.49 10.83
N ASP A 284 -3.34 -18.15 9.58
CA ASP A 284 -1.97 -18.00 9.09
C ASP A 284 -1.43 -16.62 9.48
N TYR A 285 -1.13 -16.43 10.77
CA TYR A 285 -0.67 -15.15 11.33
C TYR A 285 0.52 -14.57 10.56
N THR A 286 1.48 -15.41 10.17
CA THR A 286 2.65 -14.97 9.40
C THR A 286 2.23 -14.38 8.06
N SER A 287 1.41 -15.09 7.27
CA SER A 287 0.97 -14.60 5.97
C SER A 287 0.02 -13.40 6.07
N MET A 288 -0.72 -13.28 7.17
CA MET A 288 -1.60 -12.15 7.46
C MET A 288 -0.77 -10.90 7.76
N VAL A 289 0.09 -10.96 8.77
CA VAL A 289 0.97 -9.84 9.17
C VAL A 289 1.81 -9.38 7.99
N ASN A 290 2.50 -10.29 7.30
CA ASN A 290 3.35 -9.91 6.17
C ASN A 290 2.54 -9.31 5.02
N GLY A 291 1.33 -9.82 4.77
CA GLY A 291 0.42 -9.24 3.78
C GLY A 291 0.03 -7.80 4.12
N ILE A 292 -0.31 -7.56 5.39
CA ILE A 292 -0.73 -6.23 5.89
C ILE A 292 0.44 -5.24 5.92
N MET A 293 1.64 -5.71 6.27
CA MET A 293 2.86 -4.89 6.35
C MET A 293 3.52 -4.61 5.00
N SER A 294 3.37 -5.52 4.03
CA SER A 294 4.00 -5.43 2.72
C SER A 294 3.81 -4.11 1.96
N PRO A 295 2.66 -3.42 2.04
CA PRO A 295 2.46 -2.18 1.29
C PRO A 295 3.43 -1.06 1.71
N PHE A 296 3.97 -1.11 2.93
CA PHE A 296 4.93 -0.12 3.42
C PHE A 296 6.38 -0.43 3.03
N LYS A 297 6.65 -1.63 2.51
CA LYS A 297 7.99 -2.06 2.11
C LYS A 297 8.66 -1.07 1.16
N SER A 298 7.92 -0.57 0.18
CA SER A 298 8.46 0.42 -0.77
C SER A 298 8.91 1.74 -0.13
N VAL A 299 8.41 2.09 1.06
CA VAL A 299 8.90 3.23 1.84
C VAL A 299 10.22 2.88 2.51
N MET A 300 10.31 1.71 3.13
CA MET A 300 11.53 1.23 3.79
C MET A 300 12.67 1.01 2.77
N ASP A 301 12.37 0.64 1.52
CA ASP A 301 13.34 0.56 0.43
C ASP A 301 13.99 1.92 0.12
N LEU A 302 13.26 3.04 0.28
CA LEU A 302 13.82 4.40 0.14
C LEU A 302 14.98 4.64 1.11
N LEU A 303 14.83 4.10 2.31
CA LEU A 303 15.74 4.28 3.42
C LEU A 303 16.82 3.20 3.47
N LYS A 304 16.87 2.32 2.45
CA LYS A 304 17.75 1.14 2.38
C LYS A 304 17.56 0.19 3.58
N GLY A 305 16.33 0.05 4.07
CA GLY A 305 15.98 -0.89 5.12
C GLY A 305 16.24 -2.36 4.72
N GLN A 306 16.49 -3.22 5.71
CA GLN A 306 16.75 -4.65 5.50
C GLN A 306 15.51 -5.50 5.78
N TYR A 307 15.34 -6.60 5.03
CA TYR A 307 14.25 -7.57 5.19
C TYR A 307 14.79 -8.99 5.10
N ALA A 308 14.11 -9.95 5.73
CA ALA A 308 14.37 -11.37 5.49
C ALA A 308 13.10 -12.09 5.06
N LYS A 309 13.30 -13.22 4.39
CA LYS A 309 12.20 -14.04 3.91
C LYS A 309 11.65 -14.88 5.05
N GLU A 310 10.41 -14.61 5.44
CA GLU A 310 9.66 -15.37 6.45
C GLU A 310 8.46 -16.09 5.81
N GLY A 311 8.11 -17.28 6.32
CA GLY A 311 6.95 -18.06 5.88
C GLY A 311 7.27 -19.52 5.52
N LYS A 312 6.22 -20.36 5.50
CA LYS A 312 6.32 -21.78 5.16
C LYS A 312 6.11 -22.01 3.66
N THR A 313 6.84 -22.97 3.09
CA THR A 313 6.59 -23.50 1.75
C THR A 313 5.93 -24.87 1.92
N ILE A 314 4.73 -25.05 1.38
CA ILE A 314 4.01 -26.34 1.46
C ILE A 314 3.48 -26.67 0.06
N ASN A 315 3.74 -27.90 -0.41
CA ASN A 315 3.24 -28.45 -1.68
C ASN A 315 3.41 -27.55 -2.91
N ALA A 316 4.63 -27.03 -3.10
CA ALA A 316 5.03 -26.13 -4.20
C ALA A 316 4.35 -24.73 -4.23
N VAL A 317 3.57 -24.37 -3.21
CA VAL A 317 3.07 -23.01 -3.01
C VAL A 317 3.97 -22.30 -2.00
N SER A 318 4.77 -21.34 -2.49
CA SER A 318 5.60 -20.51 -1.63
C SER A 318 4.76 -19.37 -1.04
N ARG A 319 4.54 -19.38 0.29
CA ARG A 319 4.03 -18.22 1.04
C ARG A 319 5.15 -17.41 1.68
N LYS A 320 6.41 -17.65 1.30
CA LYS A 320 7.53 -16.81 1.73
C LYS A 320 7.30 -15.39 1.28
N SER A 321 7.31 -14.47 2.23
CA SER A 321 7.22 -13.03 2.01
C SER A 321 8.38 -12.37 2.74
N ASP A 322 8.79 -11.20 2.27
CA ASP A 322 9.82 -10.44 2.94
C ASP A 322 9.21 -9.85 4.23
N GLY A 323 9.55 -10.45 5.37
CA GLY A 323 9.29 -9.91 6.70
C GLY A 323 10.36 -8.87 7.06
N LEU A 324 9.98 -7.86 7.83
CA LEU A 324 10.94 -6.95 8.45
C LEU A 324 11.81 -7.76 9.41
N THR A 325 13.12 -7.78 9.20
CA THR A 325 14.05 -8.49 10.11
C THR A 325 15.07 -7.58 10.74
N ASN A 326 15.35 -7.88 12.00
CA ASN A 326 16.60 -7.52 12.66
C ASN A 326 17.77 -8.30 12.05
N ILE A 327 18.45 -7.76 11.05
CA ILE A 327 19.86 -8.12 10.81
C ILE A 327 20.65 -6.83 10.70
N ILE A 328 20.88 -6.21 11.86
CA ILE A 328 22.04 -5.35 12.03
C ILE A 328 23.26 -6.27 11.90
N LYS A 329 23.96 -6.20 10.77
CA LYS A 329 25.38 -6.53 10.71
C LYS A 329 26.12 -5.24 10.38
N PHE A 330 26.86 -4.74 11.38
CA PHE A 330 27.87 -3.72 11.22
C PHE A 330 28.93 -4.15 10.21
#